data_AF-A0AAN7U552-F1
#
_entry.id   AF-A0AAN7U552-F1
#
_cell.length_a   1.000
_cell.length_b   1.000
_cell.length_c   1.000
_cell.angle_alpha   90.00
_cell.angle_beta   90.00
_cell.angle_gamma   90.00
#
_symmetry.space_group_name_H-M   'P 1'
#
loop_
_entity.id
_entity.type
_entity.pdbx_description
1 polymer ?
#
loop_
_entity_poly.entity_id
_entity_poly.type
_entity_poly.pdbx_seq_one_letter_code
_entity_poly.pdbx_strand_id
1 'polypeptide(L)'
;MENFVNLAALLALAANSVSAHYIFQQFTAGSTKFDTFQYNYGHFINVISDLASNDLRCNVGATGAGTETIEMQAGESFSFTLDTAVYHQGPISIYMSKAPSVAADYDGSGEWFKIKDFETYSYTIPKCIENGEYLLRIQSLAIHNPWPAGIPQFVKVTGGSGTANPTNALIPGAFKESDPGYTANIYNNFKSYQVPGPAPLTC
;
A
#
# COMPACT_ATOMS: atom_id res chain seq x y z
N MET A 1 -54.69 37.17 -7.94
CA MET A 1 -53.46 37.59 -7.26
C MET A 1 -53.10 36.45 -6.29
N GLU A 2 -52.80 35.26 -6.80
CA GLU A 2 -51.48 34.84 -7.32
C GLU A 2 -50.32 35.34 -6.44
N ASN A 3 -49.54 34.35 -5.95
CA ASN A 3 -48.10 34.37 -5.68
C ASN A 3 -47.59 34.86 -4.30
N PHE A 4 -46.62 34.22 -3.62
CA PHE A 4 -45.67 33.14 -3.95
C PHE A 4 -45.32 32.34 -2.67
N VAL A 5 -45.31 31.00 -2.74
CA VAL A 5 -44.62 30.13 -1.77
C VAL A 5 -43.15 30.04 -2.19
N ASN A 6 -42.24 30.59 -1.40
CA ASN A 6 -40.80 30.45 -1.63
C ASN A 6 -40.35 29.04 -1.24
N LEU A 7 -40.20 28.17 -2.24
CA LEU A 7 -39.54 26.87 -2.11
C LEU A 7 -38.03 27.09 -2.28
N ALA A 8 -37.29 27.14 -1.18
CA ALA A 8 -35.83 27.13 -1.21
C ALA A 8 -35.35 25.71 -1.58
N ALA A 9 -34.99 25.50 -2.85
CA ALA A 9 -34.32 24.29 -3.29
C ALA A 9 -32.86 24.31 -2.82
N LEU A 10 -32.56 23.57 -1.76
CA LEU A 10 -31.18 23.22 -1.40
C LEU A 10 -30.64 22.26 -2.46
N LEU A 11 -29.87 22.78 -3.42
CA LEU A 11 -28.96 21.94 -4.20
C LEU A 11 -27.84 21.47 -3.27
N ALA A 12 -27.96 20.23 -2.77
CA ALA A 12 -26.80 19.51 -2.26
C ALA A 12 -25.88 19.24 -3.46
N LEU A 13 -24.80 20.02 -3.59
CA LEU A 13 -23.65 19.63 -4.39
C LEU A 13 -23.06 18.37 -3.73
N ALA A 14 -23.49 17.20 -4.17
CA ALA A 14 -22.72 15.99 -3.94
C ALA A 14 -21.38 16.20 -4.65
N ALA A 15 -20.33 16.46 -3.86
CA ALA A 15 -18.97 16.41 -4.35
C ALA A 15 -18.71 14.95 -4.77
N ASN A 16 -18.91 14.65 -6.05
CA ASN A 16 -18.38 13.45 -6.64
C ASN A 16 -16.86 13.62 -6.65
N SER A 17 -16.19 13.13 -5.61
CA SER A 17 -14.75 12.90 -5.65
C SER A 17 -14.51 11.81 -6.68
N VAL A 18 -14.35 12.20 -7.95
CA VAL A 18 -13.83 11.32 -8.99
C VAL A 18 -12.38 11.04 -8.59
N SER A 19 -12.16 9.91 -7.92
CA SER A 19 -10.81 9.41 -7.66
C SER A 19 -10.21 9.00 -8.99
N ALA A 20 -9.24 9.78 -9.47
CA ALA A 20 -8.38 9.38 -10.59
C ALA A 20 -7.36 8.30 -10.18
N HIS A 21 -7.64 7.52 -9.12
CA HIS A 21 -6.74 6.52 -8.54
C HIS A 21 -7.55 5.33 -8.02
N TYR A 22 -6.98 4.14 -8.15
CA TYR A 22 -7.51 2.89 -7.60
C TYR A 22 -7.07 2.70 -6.15
N ILE A 23 -7.90 1.99 -5.37
CA ILE A 23 -7.72 1.72 -3.95
C ILE A 23 -7.65 0.22 -3.71
N PHE A 24 -6.60 -0.23 -3.01
CA PHE A 24 -6.47 -1.62 -2.54
C PHE A 24 -7.35 -1.83 -1.29
N GLN A 25 -8.65 -2.00 -1.53
CA GLN A 25 -9.69 -1.84 -0.51
C GLN A 25 -10.05 -3.11 0.28
N GLN A 26 -9.65 -4.30 -0.19
CA GLN A 26 -9.95 -5.58 0.48
C GLN A 26 -8.73 -6.48 0.51
N PHE A 27 -8.62 -7.26 1.58
CA PHE A 27 -7.60 -8.29 1.76
C PHE A 27 -8.19 -9.69 1.54
N THR A 28 -7.39 -10.61 1.03
CA THR A 28 -7.71 -12.04 0.94
C THR A 28 -6.56 -12.82 1.55
N ALA A 29 -6.84 -13.70 2.52
CA ALA A 29 -5.87 -14.64 3.08
C ALA A 29 -6.28 -16.06 2.70
N GLY A 30 -5.36 -16.82 2.09
CA GLY A 30 -5.68 -18.10 1.48
C GLY A 30 -6.80 -17.96 0.46
N SER A 31 -7.94 -18.60 0.74
CA SER A 31 -9.16 -18.53 -0.06
C SER A 31 -10.24 -17.60 0.50
N THR A 32 -10.03 -17.01 1.68
CA THR A 32 -11.00 -16.16 2.36
C THR A 32 -10.79 -14.71 1.97
N LYS A 33 -11.80 -14.13 1.33
CA LYS A 33 -11.87 -12.70 1.03
C LYS A 33 -12.63 -11.97 2.13
N PHE A 34 -12.06 -10.88 2.61
CA PHE A 34 -12.59 -10.11 3.74
C PHE A 34 -13.34 -8.85 3.31
N ASP A 35 -14.04 -8.25 4.27
CA ASP A 35 -14.81 -7.03 4.04
C ASP A 35 -13.90 -5.85 3.71
N THR A 36 -14.46 -4.90 2.96
CA THR A 36 -13.76 -3.69 2.56
C THR A 36 -13.33 -2.91 3.80
N PHE A 37 -12.06 -2.48 3.84
CA PHE A 37 -11.49 -1.70 4.96
C PHE A 37 -11.40 -2.44 6.30
N GLN A 38 -11.62 -3.77 6.35
CA GLN A 38 -11.52 -4.52 7.61
C GLN A 38 -10.09 -4.54 8.20
N TYR A 39 -9.10 -4.77 7.34
CA TYR A 39 -7.69 -4.90 7.73
C TYR A 39 -6.78 -3.82 7.12
N ASN A 40 -7.35 -2.82 6.46
CA ASN A 40 -6.61 -1.72 5.85
C ASN A 40 -7.18 -0.37 6.28
N TYR A 41 -6.27 0.56 6.57
CA TYR A 41 -6.65 1.82 7.20
C TYR A 41 -7.16 2.92 6.22
N GLY A 42 -6.79 2.86 4.94
CA GLY A 42 -7.02 3.97 4.02
C GLY A 42 -8.32 3.89 3.25
N HIS A 43 -9.28 4.79 3.52
CA HIS A 43 -10.44 5.03 2.64
C HIS A 43 -10.09 5.80 1.36
N PHE A 44 -8.95 6.49 1.34
CA PHE A 44 -8.47 7.26 0.19
C PHE A 44 -6.98 7.03 -0.02
N ILE A 45 -6.57 6.90 -1.28
CA ILE A 45 -5.17 6.85 -1.69
C ILE A 45 -4.81 8.16 -2.36
N ASN A 46 -3.86 8.89 -1.77
CA ASN A 46 -3.24 10.04 -2.41
C ASN A 46 -1.93 9.62 -3.06
N VAL A 47 -1.62 10.25 -4.19
CA VAL A 47 -0.30 10.23 -4.78
C VAL A 47 0.61 11.12 -3.94
N ILE A 48 1.73 10.56 -3.48
CA ILE A 48 2.68 11.27 -2.63
C ILE A 48 3.85 11.73 -3.50
N SER A 49 3.91 13.03 -3.76
CA SER A 49 4.98 13.62 -4.56
C SER A 49 6.22 14.02 -3.76
N ASP A 50 6.12 14.13 -2.44
CA ASP A 50 7.26 14.44 -1.58
C ASP A 50 7.90 13.13 -1.08
N LEU A 51 9.07 12.79 -1.62
CA LEU A 51 9.79 11.57 -1.22
C LEU A 51 10.37 11.62 0.20
N ALA A 52 10.34 12.79 0.85
CA ALA A 52 10.68 12.96 2.26
C ALA A 52 9.46 12.88 3.19
N SER A 53 8.22 12.76 2.66
CA SER A 53 7.02 12.72 3.49
C SER A 53 6.86 11.39 4.23
N ASN A 54 6.44 11.48 5.49
CA ASN A 54 6.02 10.32 6.28
C ASN A 54 4.77 9.64 5.71
N ASP A 55 3.96 10.35 4.91
CA ASP A 55 2.79 9.78 4.23
C ASP A 55 3.19 8.66 3.25
N LEU A 56 4.45 8.55 2.85
CA LEU A 56 4.94 7.40 2.09
C LEU A 56 4.76 6.07 2.82
N ARG A 57 4.77 6.05 4.15
CA ARG A 57 4.60 4.82 4.93
C ARG A 57 3.22 4.23 4.73
N CYS A 58 2.19 5.03 5.00
CA CYS A 58 0.84 4.51 5.16
C CYS A 58 -0.27 5.35 4.50
N ASN A 59 0.10 6.32 3.66
CA ASN A 59 -0.74 7.36 3.07
C ASN A 59 -1.18 8.47 4.05
N VAL A 60 -1.77 9.53 3.50
CA VAL A 60 -2.16 10.74 4.23
C VAL A 60 -3.20 10.41 5.28
N GLY A 61 -2.94 10.85 6.51
CA GLY A 61 -3.86 10.69 7.63
C GLY A 61 -3.90 9.28 8.20
N ALA A 62 -2.93 8.41 7.89
CA ALA A 62 -2.77 7.07 8.44
C ALA A 62 -2.91 6.95 9.98
N THR A 63 -3.74 6.04 10.52
CA THR A 63 -3.73 5.59 11.93
C THR A 63 -3.99 4.09 12.03
N GLY A 64 -3.58 3.39 13.08
CA GLY A 64 -3.97 1.99 13.28
C GLY A 64 -5.25 1.82 14.11
N ALA A 65 -5.78 2.91 14.67
CA ALA A 65 -6.93 2.89 15.54
C ALA A 65 -8.18 2.32 14.82
N GLY A 66 -8.77 1.27 15.39
CA GLY A 66 -9.98 0.64 14.86
C GLY A 66 -9.76 -0.29 13.65
N THR A 67 -8.51 -0.56 13.26
CA THR A 67 -8.19 -1.54 12.23
C THR A 67 -7.91 -2.90 12.88
N GLU A 68 -8.53 -3.96 12.37
CA GLU A 68 -8.28 -5.32 12.85
C GLU A 68 -6.92 -5.83 12.38
N THR A 69 -6.36 -6.81 13.09
CA THR A 69 -5.12 -7.49 12.68
C THR A 69 -5.43 -8.93 12.28
N ILE A 70 -5.11 -9.31 11.05
CA ILE A 70 -5.35 -10.66 10.55
C ILE A 70 -4.20 -11.59 10.93
N GLU A 71 -4.50 -12.76 11.49
CA GLU A 71 -3.49 -13.80 11.69
C GLU A 71 -3.21 -14.53 10.38
N MET A 72 -1.92 -14.71 10.06
CA MET A 72 -1.44 -15.40 8.86
C MET A 72 -0.28 -16.33 9.19
N GLN A 73 -0.24 -17.48 8.53
CA GLN A 73 0.91 -18.37 8.61
C GLN A 73 2.02 -17.94 7.65
N ALA A 74 3.27 -18.08 8.07
CA ALA A 74 4.40 -17.89 7.19
C ALA A 74 4.34 -18.91 6.03
N GLY A 75 4.42 -18.42 4.80
CA GLY A 75 4.20 -19.19 3.57
C GLY A 75 2.76 -19.19 3.07
N GLU A 76 1.80 -18.66 3.83
CA GLU A 76 0.41 -18.52 3.39
C GLU A 76 0.29 -17.46 2.29
N SER A 77 -0.59 -17.73 1.32
CA SER A 77 -0.86 -16.80 0.23
C SER A 77 -1.82 -15.70 0.65
N PHE A 78 -1.64 -14.50 0.11
CA PHE A 78 -2.59 -13.41 0.23
C PHE A 78 -2.75 -12.64 -1.07
N SER A 79 -3.83 -11.89 -1.19
CA SER A 79 -4.04 -10.95 -2.30
C SER A 79 -4.84 -9.72 -1.91
N PHE A 80 -4.83 -8.71 -2.79
CA PHE A 80 -5.62 -7.49 -2.66
C PHE A 80 -6.70 -7.44 -3.73
N THR A 81 -7.91 -7.02 -3.36
CA THR A 81 -8.90 -6.58 -4.34
C THR A 81 -8.96 -5.08 -4.40
N LEU A 82 -9.03 -4.55 -5.62
CA LEU A 82 -9.16 -3.13 -5.89
C LEU A 82 -10.63 -2.74 -6.14
N ASP A 83 -10.94 -1.47 -5.94
CA ASP A 83 -12.22 -0.86 -6.33
C ASP A 83 -12.39 -0.79 -7.86
N THR A 84 -11.30 -0.51 -8.58
CA THR A 84 -11.20 -0.51 -10.03
C THR A 84 -9.85 -1.08 -10.48
N ALA A 85 -9.77 -1.55 -11.71
CA ALA A 85 -8.54 -2.10 -12.26
C ALA A 85 -7.42 -1.05 -12.29
N VAL A 86 -6.19 -1.46 -11.97
CA VAL A 86 -4.99 -0.63 -12.15
C VAL A 86 -4.85 -0.24 -13.62
N TYR A 87 -4.78 1.06 -13.90
CA TYR A 87 -4.68 1.59 -15.27
C TYR A 87 -3.46 2.48 -15.50
N HIS A 88 -2.69 2.80 -14.46
CA HIS A 88 -1.42 3.48 -14.61
C HIS A 88 -0.29 2.47 -14.78
N GLN A 89 0.56 2.69 -15.78
CA GLN A 89 1.75 1.87 -15.98
C GLN A 89 2.71 2.07 -14.80
N GLY A 90 3.34 0.98 -14.37
CA GLY A 90 4.40 0.98 -13.39
C GLY A 90 4.33 -0.22 -12.44
N PRO A 91 5.30 -0.34 -11.52
CA PRO A 91 5.39 -1.49 -10.64
C PRO A 91 4.33 -1.45 -9.53
N ILE A 92 3.97 -2.65 -9.08
CA ILE A 92 3.41 -2.88 -7.75
C ILE A 92 4.50 -3.55 -6.91
N SER A 93 4.73 -3.02 -5.71
CA SER A 93 5.69 -3.55 -4.74
C SER A 93 4.99 -3.79 -3.41
N ILE A 94 5.33 -4.91 -2.77
CA ILE A 94 4.86 -5.22 -1.42
C ILE A 94 6.02 -5.13 -0.43
N TYR A 95 5.79 -4.44 0.67
CA TYR A 95 6.73 -4.29 1.77
C TYR A 95 6.12 -4.82 3.06
N MET A 96 6.97 -5.22 4.00
CA MET A 96 6.56 -5.49 5.37
C MET A 96 7.47 -4.75 6.33
N SER A 97 6.92 -4.34 7.47
CA SER A 97 7.67 -3.77 8.59
C SER A 97 7.15 -4.35 9.89
N LYS A 98 8.05 -4.83 10.75
CA LYS A 98 7.70 -5.44 12.04
C LYS A 98 7.29 -4.36 13.02
N ALA A 99 6.10 -4.49 13.61
CA ALA A 99 5.69 -3.62 14.69
C ALA A 99 6.54 -3.88 15.94
N PRO A 100 7.00 -2.83 16.66
CA PRO A 100 7.70 -3.00 17.94
C PRO A 100 6.84 -3.69 19.01
N SER A 101 5.52 -3.52 18.92
CA SER A 101 4.52 -4.16 19.76
C SER A 101 3.34 -4.65 18.91
N VAL A 102 2.26 -3.86 18.84
CA VAL A 102 1.06 -4.14 18.05
C VAL A 102 1.01 -3.25 16.83
N ALA A 103 0.50 -3.76 15.71
CA ALA A 103 0.39 -3.02 14.46
C ALA A 103 -0.55 -1.81 14.60
N ALA A 104 -1.60 -1.93 15.41
CA ALA A 104 -2.58 -0.88 15.70
C ALA A 104 -1.96 0.44 16.25
N ASP A 105 -0.83 0.34 16.95
CA ASP A 105 -0.13 1.49 17.54
C ASP A 105 1.11 1.92 16.72
N TYR A 106 1.38 1.24 15.61
CA TYR A 106 2.62 1.40 14.86
C TYR A 106 2.45 2.34 13.65
N ASP A 107 3.21 3.43 13.63
CA ASP A 107 3.19 4.46 12.59
C ASP A 107 4.08 4.12 11.36
N GLY A 108 4.71 2.95 11.34
CA GLY A 108 5.61 2.54 10.26
C GLY A 108 7.00 3.18 10.30
N SER A 109 7.42 3.80 11.42
CA SER A 109 8.73 4.47 11.57
C SER A 109 9.97 3.56 11.58
N GLY A 110 9.77 2.26 11.64
CA GLY A 110 10.84 1.27 11.67
C GLY A 110 11.31 0.83 10.29
N GLU A 111 12.07 -0.25 10.27
CA GLU A 111 12.69 -0.78 9.05
C GLU A 111 11.68 -1.57 8.20
N TRP A 112 11.65 -1.24 6.91
CA TRP A 112 10.86 -1.93 5.91
C TRP A 112 11.75 -2.84 5.08
N PHE A 113 11.22 -4.00 4.71
CA PHE A 113 11.80 -4.86 3.71
C PHE A 113 10.79 -5.15 2.61
N LYS A 114 11.26 -5.18 1.37
CA LYS A 114 10.44 -5.55 0.22
C LYS A 114 10.30 -7.07 0.19
N ILE A 115 9.12 -7.59 -0.13
CA ILE A 115 8.92 -9.05 -0.30
C ILE A 115 8.66 -9.43 -1.76
N LYS A 116 8.16 -8.50 -2.59
CA LYS A 116 7.89 -8.76 -3.99
C LYS A 116 7.82 -7.48 -4.81
N ASP A 117 8.27 -7.59 -6.06
CA ASP A 117 7.95 -6.67 -7.16
C ASP A 117 7.16 -7.44 -8.24
N PHE A 118 6.24 -6.74 -8.91
CA PHE A 118 5.57 -7.07 -10.18
C PHE A 118 4.57 -8.26 -10.27
N GLU A 119 3.51 -7.92 -11.03
CA GLU A 119 2.48 -8.64 -11.81
C GLU A 119 1.43 -9.58 -11.20
N THR A 120 1.65 -10.29 -10.10
CA THR A 120 0.54 -11.10 -9.53
C THR A 120 -0.05 -10.44 -8.30
N TYR A 121 -1.38 -10.34 -8.22
CA TYR A 121 -2.02 -9.94 -6.96
C TYR A 121 -1.91 -11.02 -5.89
N SER A 122 -1.45 -12.22 -6.23
CA SER A 122 -1.16 -13.28 -5.26
C SER A 122 0.29 -13.23 -4.82
N TYR A 123 0.48 -13.14 -3.52
CA TYR A 123 1.76 -13.05 -2.82
C TYR A 123 1.79 -14.08 -1.68
N THR A 124 2.95 -14.32 -1.08
CA THR A 124 3.06 -15.18 0.11
C THR A 124 3.79 -14.46 1.23
N ILE A 125 3.39 -14.72 2.47
CA ILE A 125 4.16 -14.29 3.64
C ILE A 125 5.50 -15.04 3.61
N PRO A 126 6.66 -14.37 3.69
CA PRO A 126 7.94 -15.07 3.64
C PRO A 126 8.06 -16.09 4.79
N LYS A 127 8.58 -17.29 4.51
CA LYS A 127 8.74 -18.33 5.55
C LYS A 127 9.84 -18.00 6.56
N CYS A 128 10.81 -17.19 6.15
CA CYS A 128 12.02 -16.93 6.91
C CYS A 128 11.93 -15.75 7.89
N ILE A 129 10.85 -14.96 7.87
CA ILE A 129 10.70 -13.83 8.80
C ILE A 129 10.33 -14.31 10.20
N GLU A 130 10.49 -13.42 11.18
CA GLU A 130 10.10 -13.68 12.57
C GLU A 130 8.57 -13.68 12.74
N ASN A 131 8.08 -14.30 13.81
CA ASN A 131 6.69 -14.17 14.22
C ASN A 131 6.43 -12.80 14.85
N GLY A 132 5.21 -12.29 14.74
CA GLY A 132 4.76 -11.05 15.37
C GLY A 132 3.83 -10.24 14.48
N GLU A 133 3.50 -9.03 14.91
CA GLU A 133 2.66 -8.12 14.12
C GLU A 133 3.49 -7.27 13.16
N TYR A 134 2.94 -7.03 11.98
CA TYR A 134 3.57 -6.32 10.88
C TYR A 134 2.57 -5.37 10.23
N LEU A 135 3.08 -4.24 9.74
CA LEU A 135 2.43 -3.52 8.65
C LEU A 135 2.88 -4.16 7.34
N LEU A 136 1.93 -4.51 6.49
CA LEU A 136 2.14 -5.05 5.16
C LEU A 136 1.67 -4.02 4.15
N ARG A 137 2.58 -3.36 3.43
CA ARG A 137 2.30 -2.21 2.58
C ARG A 137 2.29 -2.57 1.10
N ILE A 138 1.16 -2.38 0.43
CA ILE A 138 1.09 -2.40 -1.03
C ILE A 138 1.34 -1.00 -1.59
N GLN A 139 2.27 -0.88 -2.54
CA GLN A 139 2.61 0.35 -3.25
C GLN A 139 2.41 0.18 -4.74
N SER A 140 1.74 1.15 -5.37
CA SER A 140 1.77 1.38 -6.81
C SER A 140 2.59 2.62 -7.11
N LEU A 141 3.45 2.56 -8.12
CA LEU A 141 4.22 3.71 -8.62
C LEU A 141 3.83 3.96 -10.07
N ALA A 142 3.16 5.07 -10.35
CA ALA A 142 2.70 5.41 -11.69
C ALA A 142 3.82 6.11 -12.49
N ILE A 143 4.44 5.44 -13.45
CA ILE A 143 5.69 5.92 -14.09
C ILE A 143 5.49 6.88 -15.27
N HIS A 144 4.25 7.26 -15.58
CA HIS A 144 3.95 8.34 -16.54
C HIS A 144 4.14 9.74 -15.92
N ASN A 145 4.06 9.84 -14.58
CA ASN A 145 4.42 10.98 -13.75
C ASN A 145 4.84 10.43 -12.38
N PRO A 146 6.13 10.06 -12.20
CA PRO A 146 6.59 9.03 -11.25
C PRO A 146 6.44 9.48 -9.80
N TRP A 147 5.30 9.15 -9.20
CA TRP A 147 5.03 9.39 -7.79
C TRP A 147 4.34 8.18 -7.15
N PRO A 148 4.83 7.69 -6.01
CA PRO A 148 4.28 6.49 -5.36
C PRO A 148 2.98 6.79 -4.61
N ALA A 149 2.16 5.76 -4.48
CA ALA A 149 1.02 5.73 -3.59
C ALA A 149 0.88 4.32 -2.99
N GLY A 150 0.56 4.21 -1.70
CA GLY A 150 0.39 2.90 -1.05
C GLY A 150 -0.37 2.97 0.26
N ILE A 151 -0.91 1.84 0.70
CA ILE A 151 -1.63 1.68 1.97
C ILE A 151 -1.24 0.34 2.63
N PRO A 152 -1.17 0.27 3.97
CA PRO A 152 -0.80 -0.93 4.69
C PRO A 152 -2.02 -1.76 5.13
N GLN A 153 -1.75 -3.04 5.39
CA GLN A 153 -2.60 -4.02 6.02
C GLN A 153 -1.93 -4.51 7.30
N PHE A 154 -2.73 -4.89 8.28
CA PHE A 154 -2.27 -5.20 9.64
C PHE A 154 -2.28 -6.71 9.78
N VAL A 155 -1.09 -7.33 9.82
CA VAL A 155 -0.95 -8.79 9.79
C VAL A 155 -0.15 -9.29 10.98
N LYS A 156 -0.60 -10.38 11.60
CA LYS A 156 0.12 -11.11 12.64
C LYS A 156 0.65 -12.42 12.06
N VAL A 157 1.96 -12.50 11.90
CA VAL A 157 2.65 -13.65 11.33
C VAL A 157 2.93 -14.70 12.40
N THR A 158 2.62 -15.96 12.09
CA THR A 158 2.97 -17.14 12.89
C THR A 158 3.70 -18.18 12.04
N GLY A 159 4.46 -19.09 12.66
CA GLY A 159 5.14 -20.19 11.96
C GLY A 159 6.38 -19.81 11.12
N GLY A 160 6.88 -18.57 11.24
CA GLY A 160 8.11 -18.13 10.61
C GLY A 160 9.37 -18.63 11.33
N SER A 161 10.45 -18.86 10.58
CA SER A 161 11.71 -19.37 11.15
C SER A 161 12.58 -18.30 11.82
N GLY A 162 12.35 -17.01 11.55
CA GLY A 162 13.18 -15.91 12.08
C GLY A 162 14.62 -15.89 11.57
N THR A 163 14.91 -16.55 10.44
CA THR A 163 16.27 -16.64 9.86
C THR A 163 16.52 -15.61 8.75
N ALA A 164 15.56 -14.74 8.47
CA ALA A 164 15.67 -13.72 7.43
C ALA A 164 16.81 -12.73 7.72
N ASN A 165 17.50 -12.31 6.67
CA ASN A 165 18.45 -11.19 6.70
C ASN A 165 18.05 -10.18 5.61
N PRO A 166 16.95 -9.44 5.83
CA PRO A 166 16.43 -8.51 4.83
C PRO A 166 17.39 -7.34 4.56
N THR A 167 17.34 -6.82 3.33
CA THR A 167 17.87 -5.47 3.07
C THR A 167 16.87 -4.47 3.61
N ASN A 168 17.15 -3.95 4.79
CA ASN A 168 16.30 -2.97 5.47
C ASN A 168 16.39 -1.61 4.78
N ALA A 169 15.24 -0.94 4.69
CA ALA A 169 15.12 0.41 4.18
C ALA A 169 14.17 1.23 5.06
N LEU A 170 14.40 2.54 5.15
CA LEU A 170 13.49 3.46 5.82
C LEU A 170 12.52 4.07 4.80
N ILE A 171 11.25 4.19 5.17
CA ILE A 171 10.27 4.92 4.38
C ILE A 171 9.77 6.08 5.27
N PRO A 172 10.01 7.36 4.93
CA PRO A 172 10.81 7.88 3.80
C PRO A 172 12.32 7.59 3.92
N GLY A 173 13.04 7.66 2.80
CA GLY A 173 14.51 7.47 2.71
C GLY A 173 14.95 6.38 1.70
N ALA A 174 14.10 5.40 1.43
CA ALA A 174 14.35 4.30 0.50
C ALA A 174 14.32 4.71 -0.97
N PHE A 175 13.72 5.86 -1.28
CA PHE A 175 13.47 6.32 -2.65
C PHE A 175 14.12 7.69 -2.85
N LYS A 176 14.71 7.90 -4.01
CA LYS A 176 15.33 9.16 -4.41
C LYS A 176 14.83 9.57 -5.78
N GLU A 177 14.69 10.88 -6.01
CA GLU A 177 14.31 11.41 -7.33
C GLU A 177 15.30 11.00 -8.43
N SER A 178 16.57 10.78 -8.06
CA SER A 178 17.61 10.31 -8.96
C SER A 178 17.59 8.80 -9.25
N ASP A 179 16.73 8.03 -8.60
CA ASP A 179 16.65 6.59 -8.85
C ASP A 179 16.19 6.33 -10.30
N PRO A 180 16.78 5.35 -11.02
CA PRO A 180 16.45 5.13 -12.43
C PRO A 180 14.96 4.87 -12.71
N GLY A 181 14.23 4.31 -11.73
CA GLY A 181 12.79 4.09 -11.83
C GLY A 181 11.93 5.36 -11.71
N TYR A 182 12.50 6.46 -11.18
CA TYR A 182 11.89 7.80 -11.14
C TYR A 182 12.33 8.68 -12.32
N THR A 183 13.44 8.36 -12.99
CA THR A 183 13.92 9.10 -14.17
C THR A 183 13.63 8.39 -15.50
N ALA A 184 12.93 7.24 -15.45
CA ALA A 184 12.61 6.45 -16.63
C ALA A 184 11.68 7.19 -17.59
N ASN A 185 11.99 7.16 -18.89
CA ASN A 185 11.10 7.69 -19.93
C ASN A 185 10.40 6.54 -20.66
N ILE A 186 9.16 6.27 -20.28
CA ILE A 186 8.36 5.20 -20.89
C ILE A 186 7.94 5.47 -22.34
N TYR A 187 8.05 6.72 -22.79
CA TYR A 187 7.62 7.14 -24.13
C TYR A 187 8.74 7.10 -25.16
N ASN A 188 9.97 6.76 -24.77
CA ASN A 188 11.13 6.76 -25.68
C ASN A 188 12.02 5.52 -25.47
N ASN A 189 11.91 4.53 -26.37
CA ASN A 189 12.75 3.33 -26.43
C ASN A 189 12.85 2.59 -25.07
N PHE A 190 11.72 2.49 -24.35
CA PHE A 190 11.63 1.86 -23.04
C PHE A 190 11.75 0.33 -23.14
N LYS A 191 12.85 -0.23 -22.64
CA LYS A 191 13.16 -1.68 -22.73
C LYS A 191 13.35 -2.35 -21.38
N SER A 192 13.71 -1.60 -20.37
CA SER A 192 13.98 -2.10 -19.02
C SER A 192 13.53 -1.08 -17.99
N TYR A 193 13.17 -1.59 -16.82
CA TYR A 193 12.75 -0.78 -15.68
C TYR A 193 13.39 -1.33 -14.42
N GLN A 194 14.00 -0.46 -13.63
CA GLN A 194 14.50 -0.79 -12.30
C GLN A 194 13.53 -0.25 -11.27
N VAL A 195 12.89 -1.14 -10.51
CA VAL A 195 12.01 -0.74 -9.42
C VAL A 195 12.83 -0.04 -8.34
N PRO A 196 12.43 1.17 -7.90
CA PRO A 196 13.09 1.84 -6.79
C PRO A 196 13.00 1.06 -5.46
N GLY A 197 13.88 1.40 -4.52
CA GLY A 197 13.97 0.78 -3.20
C GLY A 197 14.81 -0.50 -3.16
N PRO A 198 14.80 -1.22 -2.02
CA PRO A 198 15.63 -2.41 -1.81
C PRO A 198 15.21 -3.57 -2.73
N ALA A 199 16.09 -4.55 -2.88
CA ALA A 199 15.75 -5.82 -3.51
C ALA A 199 14.73 -6.61 -2.65
N PRO A 200 13.84 -7.42 -3.27
CA PRO A 200 12.97 -8.32 -2.51
C PRO A 200 13.76 -9.28 -1.61
N LEU A 201 13.26 -9.49 -0.39
CA LEU A 201 13.72 -10.51 0.53
C LEU A 201 13.67 -11.89 -0.14
N THR A 202 14.74 -12.66 0.02
CA THR A 202 14.80 -14.05 -0.40
C THR A 202 14.88 -14.95 0.82
N CYS A 203 13.95 -15.89 0.88
CA CYS A 203 14.06 -17.12 1.65
C CYS A 203 14.41 -18.24 0.65
#